data_AF-A0A1Q3TG13-F1
#
_entry.id   AF-A0A1Q3TG13-F1
#
_cell.length_a   1.000
_cell.length_b   1.000
_cell.length_c   1.000
_cell.angle_alpha   90.00
_cell.angle_beta   90.00
_cell.angle_gamma   90.00
#
_symmetry.space_group_name_H-M   'P 1'
#
loop_
_entity.id
_entity.type
_entity.pdbx_description
1 polymer ?
#
loop_
_entity_poly.entity_id
_entity_poly.type
_entity_poly.pdbx_seq_one_letter_code
_entity_poly.pdbx_strand_id
1 'polypeptide(L)'
;MADRIEKRDDVSPKEGLHEYGNVEYADPTNKKYPIDTPEHVRAAWSYINHKDNAAKYDKGDVTKIKERIKRAAKKHEVEISED
;
A
#
# COMPACT_ATOMS: atom_id res chain seq x y z
N MET A 1 -19.07 7.39 5.39
CA MET A 1 -18.01 6.41 5.68
C MET A 1 -16.78 6.87 4.93
N ALA A 2 -15.66 7.10 5.61
CA ALA A 2 -14.48 7.64 4.95
C ALA A 2 -13.83 6.55 4.08
N ASP A 3 -14.21 6.51 2.80
CA ASP A 3 -13.59 5.71 1.73
C ASP A 3 -12.11 6.05 1.47
N ARG A 4 -11.57 7.01 2.23
CA ARG A 4 -10.22 7.56 2.04
C ARG A 4 -9.34 7.10 3.19
N ILE A 5 -8.15 6.63 2.85
CA ILE A 5 -7.06 6.40 3.80
C ILE A 5 -6.62 7.76 4.30
N GLU A 6 -6.40 7.88 5.61
CA GLU A 6 -5.97 9.14 6.22
C GLU A 6 -4.60 9.57 5.73
N LYS A 7 -4.41 10.90 5.63
CA LYS A 7 -3.12 11.45 5.23
C LYS A 7 -2.16 11.31 6.41
N ARG A 8 -1.01 10.72 6.15
CA ARG A 8 0.10 10.60 7.08
C ARG A 8 0.94 11.87 7.07
N ASP A 9 1.26 12.39 8.24
CA ASP A 9 2.11 13.59 8.38
C ASP A 9 3.60 13.29 8.18
N ASP A 10 4.01 12.02 8.31
CA ASP A 10 5.41 11.59 8.20
C ASP A 10 5.86 11.32 6.76
N VAL A 11 4.98 11.45 5.77
CA VAL A 11 5.29 11.18 4.36
C VAL A 11 4.72 12.26 3.46
N SER A 12 5.52 12.70 2.49
CA SER A 12 5.04 13.58 1.43
C SER A 12 4.62 12.75 0.22
N PRO A 13 3.36 12.85 -0.26
CA PRO A 13 2.93 12.19 -1.50
C PRO A 13 3.80 12.54 -2.72
N LYS A 14 4.49 13.68 -2.67
CA LYS A 14 5.43 14.11 -3.72
C LYS A 14 6.69 13.23 -3.77
N GLU A 15 7.14 12.69 -2.64
CA GLU A 15 8.28 11.77 -2.60
C GLU A 15 7.93 10.44 -3.28
N GLY A 16 6.75 9.88 -2.99
CA GLY A 16 6.28 8.67 -3.66
C GLY A 16 6.15 8.82 -5.18
N LEU A 17 5.66 9.98 -5.65
CA LEU A 17 5.57 10.30 -7.08
C LEU A 17 6.96 10.50 -7.72
N HIS A 18 7.92 11.06 -6.98
CA HIS A 18 9.28 11.23 -7.48
C HIS A 18 10.03 9.90 -7.58
N GLU A 19 9.85 9.00 -6.60
CA GLU A 19 10.52 7.69 -6.56
C GLU A 19 9.94 6.70 -7.56
N TYR A 20 8.61 6.57 -7.64
CA TYR A 20 7.95 5.52 -8.43
C TYR A 20 7.18 6.07 -9.65
N GLY A 21 7.02 7.38 -9.77
CA GLY A 21 6.22 7.98 -10.84
C GLY A 21 4.72 7.81 -10.65
N ASN A 22 3.95 7.90 -11.73
CA ASN A 22 2.49 7.80 -11.70
C ASN A 22 2.03 6.33 -11.77
N VAL A 23 2.38 5.54 -10.76
CA VAL A 23 2.00 4.11 -10.66
C VAL A 23 0.71 3.92 -9.85
N GLU A 24 0.14 2.71 -9.92
CA GLU A 24 -0.96 2.32 -9.04
C GLU A 24 -0.43 2.11 -7.61
N TYR A 25 -1.09 2.70 -6.62
CA TYR A 25 -0.73 2.59 -5.20
C TYR A 25 -1.88 1.98 -4.40
N ALA A 26 -1.56 1.10 -3.44
CA ALA A 26 -2.55 0.62 -2.49
C ALA A 26 -3.00 1.74 -1.53
N ASP A 27 -2.12 2.69 -1.23
CA ASP A 27 -2.43 3.94 -0.55
C ASP A 27 -2.29 5.14 -1.51
N PRO A 28 -3.38 5.53 -2.21
CA PRO A 28 -3.38 6.65 -3.14
C PRO A 28 -3.32 8.01 -2.46
N THR A 29 -3.68 8.12 -1.17
CA THR A 29 -3.63 9.37 -0.41
C THR A 29 -2.19 9.74 -0.14
N ASN A 30 -1.41 8.78 0.38
CA ASN A 30 -0.01 9.02 0.75
C ASN A 30 0.98 8.62 -0.36
N LYS A 31 0.49 8.07 -1.47
CA LYS A 31 1.31 7.53 -2.58
C LYS A 31 2.34 6.52 -2.06
N LYS A 32 1.86 5.60 -1.22
CA LYS A 32 2.67 4.51 -0.63
C LYS A 32 2.17 3.16 -1.11
N TYR A 33 3.06 2.17 -1.03
CA TYR A 33 2.81 0.79 -1.46
C TYR A 33 2.43 0.71 -2.94
N PRO A 34 3.39 0.91 -3.86
CA PRO A 34 3.15 0.67 -5.27
C PRO A 34 2.70 -0.78 -5.49
N ILE A 35 1.81 -0.99 -6.46
CA ILE A 35 1.16 -2.27 -6.77
C ILE A 35 1.04 -2.51 -8.27
N ASP A 36 1.82 -1.82 -9.08
CA ASP A 36 1.87 -1.86 -10.55
C ASP A 36 2.71 -3.03 -11.10
N THR A 37 3.66 -3.54 -10.31
CA THR A 37 4.50 -4.68 -10.69
C THR A 37 4.41 -5.82 -9.67
N PRO A 38 4.70 -7.07 -10.07
CA PRO A 38 4.78 -8.19 -9.15
C PRO A 38 5.75 -7.97 -7.98
N GLU A 39 6.88 -7.31 -8.25
CA GLU A 39 7.90 -6.98 -7.24
C GLU A 39 7.36 -5.96 -6.23
N HIS A 40 6.71 -4.89 -6.73
CA HIS A 40 6.08 -3.88 -5.89
C HIS A 40 4.96 -4.46 -5.03
N VAL A 41 4.15 -5.38 -5.57
CA VAL A 41 3.10 -6.06 -4.80
C VAL A 41 3.69 -6.87 -3.64
N ARG A 42 4.73 -7.67 -3.88
CA ARG A 42 5.40 -8.46 -2.83
C ARG A 42 6.01 -7.56 -1.76
N ALA A 43 6.70 -6.50 -2.18
CA ALA A 43 7.25 -5.50 -1.29
C ALA A 43 6.15 -4.84 -0.47
N ALA A 44 5.11 -4.30 -1.11
CA ALA A 44 3.98 -3.67 -0.45
C ALA A 44 3.36 -4.57 0.63
N TRP A 45 3.16 -5.85 0.32
CA TRP A 45 2.64 -6.84 1.26
C TRP A 45 3.56 -7.05 2.47
N SER A 46 4.86 -7.19 2.24
CA SER A 46 5.84 -7.33 3.33
C SER A 46 5.87 -6.08 4.23
N TYR A 47 5.90 -4.89 3.63
CA TYR A 47 6.00 -3.64 4.38
C TYR A 47 4.74 -3.35 5.21
N ILE A 48 3.52 -3.54 4.67
CA ILE A 48 2.29 -3.27 5.43
C ILE A 48 2.07 -4.25 6.59
N ASN A 49 2.66 -5.44 6.53
CA ASN A 49 2.64 -6.41 7.63
C ASN A 49 3.71 -6.13 8.70
N HIS A 50 4.68 -5.24 8.42
CA HIS A 50 5.63 -4.81 9.43
C HIS A 50 4.92 -3.92 10.48
N LYS A 51 5.10 -4.24 11.76
CA LYS A 51 4.41 -3.56 12.88
C LYS A 51 4.56 -2.04 12.83
N ASP A 52 5.77 -1.55 12.59
CA ASP A 52 6.06 -0.11 12.57
C ASP A 52 5.34 0.63 11.43
N ASN A 53 5.15 -0.03 10.28
CA ASN A 53 4.44 0.54 9.14
C ASN A 53 2.93 0.47 9.34
N ALA A 54 2.42 -0.66 9.83
CA ALA A 54 1.02 -0.83 10.17
C ALA A 54 0.57 0.16 11.26
N ALA A 55 1.43 0.45 12.24
CA ALA A 55 1.16 1.40 13.32
C ALA A 55 1.00 2.86 12.86
N LYS A 56 1.38 3.18 11.61
CA LYS A 56 1.16 4.51 11.00
C LYS A 56 -0.25 4.70 10.46
N TYR A 57 -1.08 3.67 10.52
CA TYR A 57 -2.43 3.64 9.99
C TYR A 57 -3.39 3.11 11.04
N ASP A 58 -4.64 3.56 10.95
CA ASP A 58 -5.71 2.93 11.69
C ASP A 58 -5.99 1.51 11.16
N LYS A 59 -6.54 0.65 12.02
CA LYS A 59 -6.88 -0.74 11.67
C LYS A 59 -7.77 -0.83 10.41
N GLY A 60 -8.67 0.13 10.23
CA GLY A 60 -9.53 0.22 9.05
C GLY A 60 -8.73 0.49 7.77
N ASP A 61 -7.73 1.36 7.85
CA ASP A 61 -6.90 1.72 6.70
C ASP A 61 -5.88 0.64 6.36
N VAL A 62 -5.27 -0.01 7.38
CA VAL A 62 -4.44 -1.21 7.17
C VAL A 62 -5.23 -2.28 6.41
N THR A 63 -6.47 -2.51 6.81
CA THR A 63 -7.35 -3.49 6.14
C THR A 63 -7.59 -3.12 4.67
N LYS A 64 -7.94 -1.86 4.38
CA LYS A 64 -8.14 -1.38 3.00
C LYS A 64 -6.88 -1.50 2.14
N ILE A 65 -5.72 -1.15 2.70
CA ILE A 65 -4.42 -1.25 2.00
C ILE A 65 -4.12 -2.71 1.68
N LYS A 66 -4.25 -3.61 2.66
CA LYS A 66 -4.07 -5.06 2.47
C LYS A 66 -5.00 -5.61 1.39
N GLU A 67 -6.29 -5.24 1.41
CA GLU A 67 -7.23 -5.67 0.37
C GLU A 67 -6.82 -5.23 -1.04
N ARG A 68 -6.35 -4.00 -1.20
CA ARG A 68 -5.87 -3.50 -2.49
C ARG A 68 -4.63 -4.25 -2.97
N ILE A 69 -3.68 -4.53 -2.07
CA ILE A 69 -2.50 -5.34 -2.39
C ILE A 69 -2.92 -6.76 -2.79
N LYS A 70 -3.88 -7.39 -2.08
CA LYS A 70 -4.41 -8.72 -2.45
C LYS A 70 -5.04 -8.73 -3.84
N ARG A 71 -5.79 -7.70 -4.22
CA ARG A 71 -6.38 -7.58 -5.56
C ARG A 71 -5.29 -7.44 -6.64
N ALA A 72 -4.26 -6.64 -6.38
CA ALA A 72 -3.12 -6.51 -7.27
C ALA A 72 -2.32 -7.81 -7.38
N ALA A 73 -2.12 -8.53 -6.28
CA ALA A 73 -1.47 -9.83 -6.29
C ALA A 73 -2.19 -10.83 -7.21
N LYS A 74 -3.53 -10.88 -7.15
CA LYS A 74 -4.33 -11.69 -8.08
C LYS A 74 -4.18 -11.24 -9.54
N LYS A 75 -4.15 -9.92 -9.80
CA LYS A 75 -3.96 -9.35 -11.15
C LYS A 75 -2.58 -9.67 -11.73
N HIS A 76 -1.56 -9.71 -10.88
CA HIS A 76 -0.16 -9.95 -11.25
C HIS A 76 0.28 -11.41 -11.06
N GLU A 77 -0.65 -12.32 -10.73
CA GLU A 77 -0.36 -13.74 -10.47
C GLU A 77 0.75 -13.93 -9.41
N VAL A 78 0.77 -13.06 -8.40
CA VAL A 78 1.71 -13.09 -7.28
C VAL A 78 1.10 -13.86 -6.13
N GLU A 79 1.82 -14.87 -5.65
CA GLU A 79 1.51 -15.53 -4.40
C GLU A 79 1.98 -14.66 -3.22
N ILE A 80 1.03 -14.32 -2.33
CA ILE A 80 1.28 -13.59 -1.08
C ILE A 80 0.68 -14.38 0.08
N SER A 81 1.41 -14.49 1.19
CA SER A 81 0.95 -15.23 2.36
C SER A 81 -0.20 -14.50 3.05
N GLU A 82 -1.30 -15.18 3.31
CA GLU A 82 -2.40 -14.66 4.12
C GLU A 82 -2.05 -14.84 5.60
N ASP A 83 -1.52 -13.79 6.23
CA ASP A 83 -1.34 -13.71 7.69
C ASP A 83 -2.65 -13.32 8.39
#